data_AF-A0A1S6H966-F1
#
_entry.id   AF-A0A1S6H966-F1
#
_cell.length_a   1.000
_cell.length_b   1.000
_cell.length_c   1.000
_cell.angle_alpha   90.00
_cell.angle_beta   90.00
_cell.angle_gamma   90.00
#
_symmetry.space_group_name_H-M   'P 1'
#
loop_
_entity.id
_entity.type
_entity.pdbx_description
1 polymer ?
#
loop_
_entity_poly.entity_id
_entity_poly.type
_entity_poly.pdbx_seq_one_letter_code
_entity_poly.pdbx_strand_id
1 'polypeptide(L)'
;MSSASDHYLSKIERERKIKIPLCIFKNESMKELDSLIRHRNATQLSSFYKDFKSKINFDVFNSINERLKDVLNVCEDDAKLINKLTELDYDDPNTFFDFIGNLYYIAGLIAELEENPEMSSTIKVTIRLWVHLNIIELLSKHVSELLLKQIKGDKKEFEFKQFINKFEDGKHPELGSMIETLVALEYLKKNSNSILEKDRIIRNRISHANIFYDKDKNSIYLSNGEEYSPDEFKNDFASLYSFLQNYIRIYNDKKGDFFKNLDELFDKISHFFLAIERAGPLKKVFNEIVFEWEK
;
A
#
# COMPACT_ATOMS: atom_id res chain seq x y z
N MET A 1 -23.00 16.82 23.89
CA MET A 1 -23.50 15.43 23.84
C MET A 1 -23.03 14.82 22.53
N SER A 2 -21.84 14.22 22.50
CA SER A 2 -21.36 13.50 21.31
C SER A 2 -22.08 12.16 21.26
N SER A 3 -22.85 11.90 20.21
CA SER A 3 -23.40 10.58 19.96
C SER A 3 -22.24 9.62 19.70
N ALA A 4 -21.99 8.72 20.65
CA ALA A 4 -21.07 7.62 20.54
C ALA A 4 -21.55 6.63 19.46
N SER A 5 -21.26 6.92 18.19
CA SER A 5 -21.16 5.90 17.16
C SER A 5 -19.68 5.71 16.86
N ASP A 6 -18.97 5.03 17.76
CA ASP A 6 -17.69 4.45 17.38
C ASP A 6 -18.00 3.41 16.29
N HIS A 7 -17.67 3.75 15.05
CA HIS A 7 -17.78 2.84 13.91
C HIS A 7 -16.87 1.64 14.21
N TYR A 8 -17.39 0.42 14.28
CA TYR A 8 -16.60 -0.79 14.59
C TYR A 8 -15.42 -0.93 13.63
N LEU A 9 -15.63 -0.50 12.38
CA LEU A 9 -14.60 -0.39 11.36
C LEU A 9 -13.46 0.55 11.78
N SER A 10 -13.74 1.72 12.39
CA SER A 10 -12.71 2.62 12.91
C SER A 10 -11.96 2.03 14.12
N LYS A 11 -12.61 1.20 14.93
CA LYS A 11 -11.93 0.45 16.01
C LYS A 11 -10.99 -0.61 15.44
N ILE A 12 -11.41 -1.35 14.41
CA ILE A 12 -10.56 -2.30 13.67
C ILE A 12 -9.36 -1.58 13.05
N GLU A 13 -9.57 -0.46 12.35
CA GLU A 13 -8.50 0.36 11.79
C GLU A 13 -7.48 0.77 12.86
N ARG A 14 -7.95 1.23 14.02
CA ARG A 14 -7.10 1.66 15.15
C ARG A 14 -6.32 0.51 15.78
N GLU A 15 -6.99 -0.61 16.09
CA GLU A 15 -6.38 -1.76 16.76
C GLU A 15 -5.40 -2.51 15.86
N ARG A 16 -5.73 -2.64 14.57
CA ARG A 16 -4.88 -3.30 13.58
C ARG A 16 -3.87 -2.34 12.95
N LYS A 17 -3.97 -1.03 13.20
CA LYS A 17 -3.17 0.02 12.56
C LYS A 17 -3.24 -0.06 11.02
N ILE A 18 -4.41 -0.37 10.49
CA ILE A 18 -4.70 -0.42 9.05
C ILE A 18 -5.67 0.70 8.69
N LYS A 19 -5.72 1.07 7.41
CA LYS A 19 -6.74 1.98 6.89
C LYS A 19 -7.55 1.26 5.82
N ILE A 20 -8.86 1.18 6.02
CA ILE A 20 -9.76 0.60 5.03
C ILE A 20 -9.98 1.67 3.96
N PRO A 21 -9.61 1.41 2.70
CA PRO A 21 -9.86 2.36 1.62
C PRO A 21 -11.36 2.44 1.33
N LEU A 22 -12.03 3.44 1.91
CA LEU A 22 -13.47 3.64 1.76
C LEU A 22 -13.90 3.76 0.30
N CYS A 23 -13.03 4.23 -0.59
CA CYS A 23 -13.28 4.30 -2.03
C CYS A 23 -13.63 2.94 -2.66
N ILE A 24 -13.14 1.83 -2.10
CA ILE A 24 -13.39 0.47 -2.60
C ILE A 24 -14.82 0.02 -2.30
N PHE A 25 -15.44 0.55 -1.23
CA PHE A 25 -16.79 0.16 -0.84
C PHE A 25 -17.79 1.24 -1.24
N LYS A 26 -18.99 0.81 -1.64
CA LYS A 26 -20.10 1.76 -1.75
C LYS A 26 -20.45 2.27 -0.34
N ASN A 27 -20.72 3.56 -0.18
CA ASN A 27 -20.99 4.18 1.12
C ASN A 27 -22.11 3.47 1.91
N GLU A 28 -23.14 2.97 1.22
CA GLU A 28 -24.23 2.23 1.84
C GLU A 28 -23.78 0.87 2.39
N SER A 29 -22.86 0.20 1.69
CA SER A 29 -22.29 -1.09 2.11
C SER A 29 -21.50 -0.99 3.41
N MET A 30 -20.78 0.11 3.62
CA MET A 30 -20.01 0.30 4.87
C MET A 30 -20.93 0.53 6.06
N LYS A 31 -22.02 1.28 5.88
CA LYS A 31 -23.05 1.45 6.91
C LYS A 31 -23.77 0.15 7.21
N GLU A 32 -24.06 -0.65 6.19
CA GLU A 32 -24.63 -1.98 6.33
C GLU A 32 -23.68 -2.90 7.12
N LEU A 33 -22.41 -2.99 6.73
CA LEU A 33 -21.42 -3.83 7.41
C LEU A 33 -21.28 -3.45 8.90
N ASP A 34 -21.18 -2.16 9.21
CA ASP A 34 -21.08 -1.67 10.58
C ASP A 34 -22.32 -2.03 11.41
N SER A 35 -23.51 -1.86 10.82
CA SER A 35 -24.78 -2.30 11.42
C SER A 35 -24.80 -3.80 11.65
N LEU A 36 -24.35 -4.62 10.70
CA LEU A 36 -24.34 -6.08 10.83
C LEU A 36 -23.40 -6.57 11.93
N ILE A 37 -22.23 -5.94 12.07
CA ILE A 37 -21.30 -6.19 13.18
C ILE A 37 -21.99 -5.88 14.51
N ARG A 38 -22.61 -4.69 14.62
CA ARG A 38 -23.32 -4.25 15.82
C ARG A 38 -24.43 -5.21 16.26
N HIS A 39 -25.21 -5.72 15.31
CA HIS A 39 -26.31 -6.64 15.59
C HIS A 39 -25.85 -8.09 15.82
N ARG A 40 -24.54 -8.36 15.72
CA ARG A 40 -23.92 -9.66 16.00
C ARG A 40 -24.54 -10.80 15.21
N ASN A 41 -24.99 -10.53 13.99
CA ASN A 41 -25.68 -11.51 13.16
C ASN A 41 -24.70 -12.15 12.17
N ALA A 42 -24.09 -13.27 12.58
CA ALA A 42 -23.13 -13.99 11.75
C ALA A 42 -23.72 -14.49 10.42
N THR A 43 -25.02 -14.82 10.36
CA THR A 43 -25.67 -15.23 9.10
C THR A 43 -25.79 -14.07 8.12
N GLN A 44 -26.15 -12.88 8.61
CA GLN A 44 -26.23 -11.69 7.78
C GLN A 44 -24.83 -11.21 7.36
N LEU A 45 -23.82 -11.31 8.23
CA LEU A 45 -22.42 -11.04 7.87
C LEU A 45 -21.93 -12.00 6.78
N SER A 46 -22.22 -13.30 6.90
CA SER A 46 -21.93 -14.25 5.82
C SER A 46 -22.60 -13.85 4.51
N SER A 47 -23.87 -13.44 4.56
CA SER A 47 -24.62 -13.04 3.37
C SER A 47 -24.04 -11.77 2.74
N PHE A 48 -23.63 -10.80 3.56
CA PHE A 48 -22.94 -9.59 3.11
C PHE A 48 -21.68 -9.92 2.31
N TYR A 49 -20.83 -10.80 2.84
CA TYR A 49 -19.59 -11.20 2.18
C TYR A 49 -19.82 -12.10 0.96
N LYS A 50 -20.90 -12.88 0.94
CA LYS A 50 -21.27 -13.68 -0.24
C LYS A 50 -21.71 -12.79 -1.42
N ASP A 51 -22.34 -11.65 -1.14
CA ASP A 51 -22.81 -10.68 -2.13
C ASP A 51 -21.86 -9.48 -2.27
N PHE A 52 -20.58 -9.63 -1.91
CA PHE A 52 -19.66 -8.49 -1.82
C PHE A 52 -19.50 -7.73 -3.16
N LYS A 53 -19.71 -8.38 -4.31
CA LYS A 53 -19.67 -7.72 -5.62
C LYS A 53 -20.71 -6.60 -5.74
N SER A 54 -21.89 -6.78 -5.15
CA SER A 54 -22.88 -5.70 -5.14
C SER A 54 -22.45 -4.54 -4.23
N LYS A 55 -21.54 -4.81 -3.28
CA LYS A 55 -21.09 -3.91 -2.22
C LYS A 55 -19.84 -3.10 -2.57
N ILE A 56 -19.03 -3.58 -3.50
CA ILE A 56 -17.78 -2.95 -3.95
C ILE A 56 -18.00 -1.98 -5.12
N ASN A 57 -17.22 -0.90 -5.15
CA ASN A 57 -17.11 0.00 -6.29
C ASN A 57 -16.06 -0.53 -7.29
N PHE A 58 -16.53 -1.22 -8.34
CA PHE A 58 -15.65 -1.75 -9.37
C PHE A 58 -15.04 -0.66 -10.28
N ASP A 59 -15.64 0.52 -10.35
CA ASP A 59 -15.12 1.62 -11.20
C ASP A 59 -13.74 2.09 -10.72
N VAL A 60 -13.50 2.01 -9.39
CA VAL A 60 -12.18 2.28 -8.79
C VAL A 60 -11.13 1.32 -9.33
N PHE A 61 -11.44 0.02 -9.37
CA PHE A 61 -10.50 -0.98 -9.87
C PHE A 61 -10.34 -0.93 -11.39
N ASN A 62 -11.41 -0.62 -12.12
CA ASN A 62 -11.33 -0.40 -13.56
C ASN A 62 -10.41 0.78 -13.88
N SER A 63 -10.54 1.91 -13.16
CA SER A 63 -9.66 3.07 -13.34
C SER A 63 -8.19 2.75 -13.02
N ILE A 64 -7.92 1.99 -11.95
CA ILE A 64 -6.57 1.51 -11.65
C ILE A 64 -6.07 0.59 -12.77
N ASN A 65 -6.87 -0.38 -13.18
CA ASN A 65 -6.49 -1.36 -14.20
C ASN A 65 -6.24 -0.70 -15.57
N GLU A 66 -7.02 0.30 -15.95
CA GLU A 66 -6.77 1.11 -17.15
C GLU A 66 -5.43 1.83 -17.06
N ARG A 67 -5.14 2.48 -15.92
CA ARG A 67 -3.83 3.12 -15.69
C ARG A 67 -2.67 2.13 -15.67
N LEU A 68 -2.91 0.88 -15.28
CA LEU A 68 -1.91 -0.19 -15.30
C LEU A 68 -1.70 -0.81 -16.70
N LYS A 69 -2.66 -0.65 -17.63
CA LYS A 69 -2.56 -1.18 -19.01
C LYS A 69 -1.62 -0.36 -19.89
N ASP A 70 -1.43 0.91 -19.57
CA ASP A 70 -0.41 1.72 -20.22
C ASP A 70 0.96 1.14 -19.84
N VAL A 71 1.65 0.53 -20.80
CA VAL A 71 2.99 -0.03 -20.57
C VAL A 71 3.92 1.13 -20.22
N LEU A 72 4.17 1.32 -18.93
CA LEU A 72 5.21 2.22 -18.48
C LEU A 72 6.55 1.51 -18.62
N ASN A 73 7.43 2.11 -19.44
CA ASN A 73 8.79 1.64 -19.63
C ASN A 73 9.56 1.72 -18.30
N VAL A 74 9.73 0.58 -17.64
CA VAL A 74 10.73 0.41 -16.56
C VAL A 74 12.05 -0.05 -17.17
N CYS A 75 13.16 0.30 -16.52
CA CYS A 75 14.46 -0.19 -16.97
C CYS A 75 14.60 -1.70 -16.69
N GLU A 76 15.58 -2.35 -17.33
CA GLU A 76 15.78 -3.79 -17.20
C GLU A 76 16.08 -4.23 -15.75
N ASP A 77 16.82 -3.43 -15.00
CA ASP A 77 17.15 -3.73 -13.60
C ASP A 77 15.91 -3.64 -12.70
N ASP A 78 15.05 -2.64 -12.92
CA ASP A 78 13.76 -2.51 -12.23
C ASP A 78 12.82 -3.67 -12.57
N ALA A 79 12.74 -4.05 -13.85
CA ALA A 79 11.93 -5.20 -14.27
C ALA A 79 12.40 -6.50 -13.61
N LYS A 80 13.72 -6.72 -13.49
CA LYS A 80 14.28 -7.89 -12.78
C LYS A 80 13.94 -7.86 -11.29
N LEU A 81 14.10 -6.70 -10.65
CA LEU A 81 13.80 -6.54 -9.24
C LEU A 81 12.30 -6.78 -8.96
N ILE A 82 11.41 -6.17 -9.74
CA ILE A 82 9.96 -6.37 -9.64
C ILE A 82 9.60 -7.86 -9.77
N ASN A 83 10.18 -8.55 -10.74
CA ASN A 83 9.92 -9.98 -10.91
C ASN A 83 10.35 -10.80 -9.69
N LYS A 84 11.53 -10.52 -9.11
CA LYS A 84 11.96 -11.17 -7.87
C LYS A 84 11.03 -10.83 -6.70
N LEU A 85 10.70 -9.57 -6.49
CA LEU A 85 9.83 -9.15 -5.38
C LEU A 85 8.45 -9.80 -5.45
N THR A 86 7.88 -9.94 -6.65
CA THR A 86 6.59 -10.61 -6.85
C THR A 86 6.64 -12.14 -6.69
N GLU A 87 7.82 -12.76 -6.76
CA GLU A 87 8.02 -14.19 -6.45
C GLU A 87 8.11 -14.44 -4.94
N LEU A 88 8.63 -13.48 -4.18
CA LEU A 88 8.68 -13.55 -2.71
C LEU A 88 7.32 -13.31 -2.07
N ASP A 89 6.39 -12.71 -2.81
CA ASP A 89 5.14 -12.23 -2.25
C ASP A 89 4.15 -13.38 -2.00
N TYR A 90 3.58 -13.36 -0.80
CA TYR A 90 2.70 -14.40 -0.28
C TYR A 90 1.24 -14.02 -0.54
N ASP A 91 0.33 -14.99 -0.48
CA ASP A 91 -1.12 -14.75 -0.56
C ASP A 91 -1.61 -14.07 0.74
N ASP A 92 -1.16 -12.84 1.01
CA ASP A 92 -1.71 -11.97 2.05
C ASP A 92 -2.59 -10.91 1.39
N PRO A 93 -3.93 -11.06 1.44
CA PRO A 93 -4.83 -10.11 0.85
C PRO A 93 -4.76 -8.72 1.51
N ASN A 94 -4.26 -8.61 2.75
CA ASN A 94 -4.12 -7.32 3.42
C ASN A 94 -3.06 -6.44 2.74
N THR A 95 -1.96 -7.05 2.30
CA THR A 95 -0.92 -6.39 1.50
C THR A 95 -1.54 -5.69 0.29
N PHE A 96 -2.45 -6.37 -0.40
CA PHE A 96 -3.11 -5.81 -1.56
C PHE A 96 -3.95 -4.58 -1.19
N PHE A 97 -4.78 -4.66 -0.14
CA PHE A 97 -5.63 -3.54 0.29
C PHE A 97 -4.80 -2.33 0.76
N ASP A 98 -3.71 -2.60 1.47
CA ASP A 98 -2.76 -1.56 1.90
C ASP A 98 -2.08 -0.89 0.70
N PHE A 99 -1.79 -1.64 -0.37
CA PHE A 99 -1.16 -1.09 -1.58
C PHE A 99 -2.12 -0.34 -2.49
N ILE A 100 -3.26 -0.94 -2.80
CA ILE A 100 -4.20 -0.38 -3.79
C ILE A 100 -5.09 0.70 -3.23
N GLY A 101 -5.41 0.65 -1.93
CA GLY A 101 -6.01 1.78 -1.26
C GLY A 101 -5.16 3.04 -1.40
N ASN A 102 -3.87 2.93 -1.09
CA ASN A 102 -2.94 4.05 -1.20
C ASN A 102 -2.69 4.46 -2.66
N LEU A 103 -2.57 3.50 -3.59
CA LEU A 103 -2.42 3.81 -5.01
C LEU A 103 -3.61 4.59 -5.55
N TYR A 104 -4.84 4.25 -5.17
CA TYR A 104 -6.03 4.98 -5.62
C TYR A 104 -5.95 6.46 -5.25
N TYR A 105 -5.62 6.77 -3.99
CA TYR A 105 -5.50 8.16 -3.55
C TYR A 105 -4.35 8.89 -4.25
N ILE A 106 -3.21 8.22 -4.44
CA ILE A 106 -2.06 8.76 -5.19
C ILE A 106 -2.47 9.05 -6.65
N ALA A 107 -3.14 8.10 -7.30
CA ALA A 107 -3.60 8.21 -8.68
C ALA A 107 -4.66 9.32 -8.85
N GLY A 108 -5.58 9.44 -7.90
CA GLY A 108 -6.57 10.52 -7.85
C GLY A 108 -5.90 11.89 -7.78
N LEU A 109 -4.94 12.06 -6.86
CA LEU A 109 -4.19 13.31 -6.75
C LEU A 109 -3.41 13.63 -8.03
N ILE A 110 -2.74 12.65 -8.65
CA ILE A 110 -2.02 12.87 -9.90
C ILE A 110 -2.98 13.34 -11.01
N ALA A 111 -4.14 12.71 -11.15
CA ALA A 111 -5.13 13.12 -12.14
C ALA A 111 -5.69 14.52 -11.87
N GLU A 112 -5.99 14.86 -10.61
CA GLU A 112 -6.42 16.21 -10.25
C GLU A 112 -5.36 17.25 -10.62
N LEU A 113 -4.06 16.95 -10.43
CA LEU A 113 -2.98 17.86 -10.83
C LEU A 113 -2.89 18.07 -12.34
N GLU A 114 -3.24 17.05 -13.13
CA GLU A 114 -3.19 17.06 -14.60
C GLU A 114 -4.43 17.74 -15.20
N GLU A 115 -5.61 17.48 -14.64
CA GLU A 115 -6.90 18.01 -15.09
C GLU A 115 -7.12 19.48 -14.71
N ASN A 116 -6.32 20.02 -13.78
CA ASN A 116 -6.41 21.43 -13.33
C ASN A 116 -5.21 22.25 -13.86
N PRO A 117 -5.22 22.71 -15.13
CA PRO A 117 -4.12 23.48 -15.72
C PRO A 117 -3.88 24.81 -15.00
N GLU A 118 -4.94 25.45 -14.49
CA GLU A 118 -4.90 26.74 -13.78
C GLU A 118 -4.22 26.71 -12.41
N MET A 119 -4.00 25.52 -11.84
CA MET A 119 -3.34 25.39 -10.55
C MET A 119 -1.87 25.82 -10.64
N SER A 120 -1.42 26.61 -9.66
CA SER A 120 -0.07 27.19 -9.65
C SER A 120 1.03 26.13 -9.65
N SER A 121 2.16 26.44 -10.29
CA SER A 121 3.33 25.55 -10.35
C SER A 121 3.82 25.16 -8.96
N THR A 122 3.78 26.09 -8.00
CA THR A 122 4.12 25.83 -6.60
C THR A 122 3.29 24.70 -6.01
N ILE A 123 1.96 24.77 -6.13
CA ILE A 123 1.08 23.73 -5.60
C ILE A 123 1.34 22.40 -6.32
N LYS A 124 1.46 22.42 -7.65
CA LYS A 124 1.75 21.21 -8.45
C LYS A 124 3.04 20.52 -8.03
N VAL A 125 4.13 21.28 -7.88
CA VAL A 125 5.44 20.74 -7.49
C VAL A 125 5.39 20.23 -6.04
N THR A 126 4.80 20.99 -5.12
CA THR A 126 4.67 20.58 -3.71
C THR A 126 3.87 19.29 -3.56
N ILE A 127 2.74 19.15 -4.25
CA ILE A 127 1.94 17.92 -4.17
C ILE A 127 2.70 16.74 -4.80
N ARG A 128 3.39 16.93 -5.94
CA ARG A 128 4.21 15.85 -6.53
C ARG A 128 5.34 15.42 -5.60
N LEU A 129 6.01 16.35 -4.93
CA LEU A 129 7.04 16.05 -3.92
C LEU A 129 6.45 15.22 -2.76
N TRP A 130 5.27 15.60 -2.28
CA TRP A 130 4.56 14.85 -1.25
C TRP A 130 4.17 13.45 -1.72
N VAL A 131 3.63 13.30 -2.94
CA VAL A 131 3.28 12.00 -3.52
C VAL A 131 4.52 11.12 -3.69
N HIS A 132 5.63 11.70 -4.17
CA HIS A 132 6.91 11.01 -4.31
C HIS A 132 7.36 10.36 -3.00
N LEU A 133 7.35 11.14 -1.91
CA LEU A 133 7.69 10.66 -0.56
C LEU A 133 6.78 9.51 -0.10
N ASN A 134 5.47 9.64 -0.34
CA ASN A 134 4.51 8.59 0.05
C ASN A 134 4.72 7.30 -0.74
N ILE A 135 5.07 7.37 -2.04
CA ILE A 135 5.38 6.17 -2.83
C ILE A 135 6.64 5.48 -2.30
N ILE A 136 7.69 6.24 -1.97
CA ILE A 136 8.92 5.68 -1.39
C ILE A 136 8.63 4.98 -0.07
N GLU A 137 7.91 5.63 0.84
CA GLU A 137 7.61 5.05 2.16
C GLU A 137 6.76 3.79 2.03
N LEU A 138 5.75 3.82 1.15
CA LEU A 138 4.91 2.66 0.85
C LEU A 138 5.75 1.48 0.35
N LEU A 139 6.60 1.70 -0.66
CA LEU A 139 7.50 0.68 -1.19
C LEU A 139 8.48 0.18 -0.13
N SER A 140 9.05 1.09 0.66
CA SER A 140 10.03 0.76 1.71
C SER A 140 9.42 -0.17 2.75
N LYS A 141 8.25 0.18 3.28
CA LYS A 141 7.53 -0.62 4.27
C LYS A 141 7.29 -2.04 3.76
N HIS A 142 6.70 -2.17 2.59
CA HIS A 142 6.27 -3.45 2.03
C HIS A 142 7.40 -4.36 1.60
N VAL A 143 8.35 -3.81 0.83
CA VAL A 143 9.50 -4.59 0.41
C VAL A 143 10.26 -5.05 1.66
N SER A 144 10.38 -4.21 2.69
CA SER A 144 11.01 -4.63 3.93
C SER A 144 10.26 -5.78 4.63
N GLU A 145 8.92 -5.77 4.66
CA GLU A 145 8.11 -6.87 5.20
C GLU A 145 8.27 -8.17 4.41
N LEU A 146 8.36 -8.10 3.07
CA LEU A 146 8.65 -9.25 2.22
C LEU A 146 10.02 -9.84 2.52
N LEU A 147 11.04 -8.99 2.62
CA LEU A 147 12.41 -9.42 2.94
C LEU A 147 12.49 -10.03 4.33
N LEU A 148 11.80 -9.45 5.32
CA LEU A 148 11.75 -10.00 6.68
C LEU A 148 11.20 -11.42 6.68
N LYS A 149 10.10 -11.67 5.97
CA LYS A 149 9.49 -13.00 5.85
C LYS A 149 10.44 -13.98 5.18
N GLN A 150 11.13 -13.56 4.11
CA GLN A 150 12.09 -14.39 3.40
C GLN A 150 13.32 -14.74 4.26
N ILE A 151 13.78 -13.81 5.08
CA ILE A 151 14.94 -13.98 5.97
C ILE A 151 14.60 -14.87 7.17
N LYS A 152 13.42 -14.66 7.78
CA LYS A 152 12.97 -15.43 8.95
C LYS A 152 12.73 -16.89 8.57
N GLY A 153 13.52 -17.79 9.14
CA GLY A 153 13.49 -19.22 8.80
C GLY A 153 14.51 -19.66 7.74
N ASP A 154 15.32 -18.74 7.21
CA ASP A 154 16.52 -19.08 6.43
C ASP A 154 17.72 -19.32 7.38
N LYS A 155 18.66 -20.17 6.98
CA LYS A 155 19.93 -20.39 7.68
C LYS A 155 20.75 -19.11 7.83
N LYS A 156 20.48 -18.10 6.99
CA LYS A 156 21.15 -16.79 7.00
C LYS A 156 20.52 -15.76 7.94
N GLU A 157 19.48 -16.11 8.70
CA GLU A 157 18.79 -15.17 9.60
C GLU A 157 19.74 -14.39 10.53
N PHE A 158 20.81 -15.05 11.00
CA PHE A 158 21.82 -14.42 11.86
C PHE A 158 22.58 -13.26 11.19
N GLU A 159 22.73 -13.28 9.86
CA GLU A 159 23.42 -12.25 9.08
C GLU A 159 22.60 -10.95 9.00
N PHE A 160 21.29 -11.05 9.17
CA PHE A 160 20.33 -9.94 9.02
C PHE A 160 19.75 -9.46 10.36
N LYS A 161 20.37 -9.79 11.49
CA LYS A 161 19.87 -9.40 12.83
C LYS A 161 19.56 -7.91 12.96
N GLN A 162 20.42 -7.04 12.44
CA GLN A 162 20.18 -5.58 12.51
C GLN A 162 18.92 -5.15 11.74
N PHE A 163 18.64 -5.77 10.60
CA PHE A 163 17.44 -5.52 9.82
C PHE A 163 16.20 -6.06 10.54
N ILE A 164 16.27 -7.27 11.08
CA ILE A 164 15.18 -7.93 11.82
C ILE A 164 14.80 -7.14 13.08
N ASN A 165 15.78 -6.72 13.88
CA ASN A 165 15.55 -6.02 15.14
C ASN A 165 14.77 -4.71 14.97
N LYS A 166 14.86 -4.04 13.80
CA LYS A 166 14.08 -2.82 13.53
C LYS A 166 12.57 -3.07 13.60
N PHE A 167 12.10 -4.26 13.22
CA PHE A 167 10.69 -4.65 13.29
C PHE A 167 10.24 -5.00 14.71
N GLU A 168 11.14 -5.51 15.54
CA GLU A 168 10.82 -5.90 16.93
C GLU A 168 10.52 -4.67 17.80
N ASP A 169 11.13 -3.53 17.47
CA ASP A 169 10.84 -2.22 18.07
C ASP A 169 9.53 -1.58 17.57
N GLY A 170 8.75 -2.28 16.74
CA GLY A 170 7.53 -1.76 16.13
C GLY A 170 7.79 -0.67 15.07
N LYS A 171 9.01 -0.61 14.53
CA LYS A 171 9.41 0.31 13.45
C LYS A 171 9.59 -0.46 12.14
N HIS A 172 9.57 0.25 11.02
CA HIS A 172 10.00 -0.31 9.73
C HIS A 172 11.43 0.14 9.41
N PRO A 173 12.22 -0.70 8.72
CA PRO A 173 13.54 -0.30 8.25
C PRO A 173 13.48 0.92 7.35
N GLU A 174 14.42 1.84 7.56
CA GLU A 174 14.68 2.93 6.64
C GLU A 174 15.03 2.39 5.26
N LEU A 175 14.73 3.16 4.22
CA LEU A 175 14.97 2.81 2.82
C LEU A 175 16.41 2.33 2.57
N GLY A 176 17.40 2.99 3.17
CA GLY A 176 18.81 2.59 3.06
C GLY A 176 19.06 1.16 3.54
N SER A 177 18.49 0.77 4.69
CA SER A 177 18.60 -0.59 5.21
C SER A 177 17.86 -1.61 4.36
N MET A 178 16.71 -1.24 3.78
CA MET A 178 16.01 -2.08 2.81
C MET A 178 16.88 -2.32 1.56
N ILE A 179 17.48 -1.28 1.00
CA ILE A 179 18.36 -1.38 -0.18
C ILE A 179 19.58 -2.25 0.11
N GLU A 180 20.24 -2.03 1.25
CA GLU A 180 21.38 -2.85 1.68
C GLU A 180 21.01 -4.33 1.79
N THR A 181 19.81 -4.62 2.30
CA THR A 181 19.27 -5.98 2.40
C THR A 181 18.97 -6.58 1.02
N LEU A 182 18.37 -5.81 0.11
CA LEU A 182 18.15 -6.24 -1.28
C LEU A 182 19.46 -6.57 -2.00
N VAL A 183 20.52 -5.80 -1.75
CA VAL A 183 21.85 -6.05 -2.31
C VAL A 183 22.48 -7.29 -1.70
N ALA A 184 22.40 -7.47 -0.38
CA ALA A 184 22.94 -8.64 0.33
C ALA A 184 22.23 -9.95 -0.07
N LEU A 185 20.94 -9.89 -0.41
CA LEU A 185 20.17 -11.01 -0.94
C LEU A 185 20.32 -11.21 -2.46
N GLU A 186 21.18 -10.42 -3.12
CA GLU A 186 21.40 -10.46 -4.57
C GLU A 186 20.13 -10.20 -5.41
N TYR A 187 19.18 -9.46 -4.85
CA TYR A 187 17.96 -9.02 -5.54
C TYR A 187 18.19 -7.72 -6.31
N LEU A 188 19.08 -6.87 -5.79
CA LEU A 188 19.54 -5.64 -6.43
C LEU A 188 21.06 -5.68 -6.60
N LYS A 189 21.57 -5.24 -7.77
CA LYS A 189 23.02 -5.06 -7.96
C LYS A 189 23.44 -3.65 -7.53
N LYS A 190 24.61 -3.54 -6.90
CA LYS A 190 25.26 -2.23 -6.67
C LYS A 190 25.50 -1.54 -8.01
N ASN A 191 25.27 -0.23 -8.08
CA ASN A 191 25.42 0.58 -9.31
C ASN A 191 24.51 0.13 -10.46
N SER A 192 23.41 -0.56 -10.16
CA SER A 192 22.35 -0.85 -11.15
C SER A 192 21.61 0.42 -11.55
N ASN A 193 20.91 0.36 -12.68
CA ASN A 193 20.11 1.46 -13.18
C ASN A 193 18.71 1.52 -12.54
N SER A 194 18.51 0.81 -11.43
CA SER A 194 17.22 0.72 -10.74
C SER A 194 16.84 2.04 -10.09
N ILE A 195 15.55 2.36 -10.09
CA ILE A 195 15.03 3.50 -9.33
C ILE A 195 15.26 3.35 -7.83
N LEU A 196 15.53 2.14 -7.30
CA LEU A 196 15.85 1.88 -5.89
C LEU A 196 17.36 1.83 -5.58
N GLU A 197 18.26 2.06 -6.54
CA GLU A 197 19.72 2.03 -6.34
C GLU A 197 20.32 3.32 -5.73
N LYS A 198 21.20 3.21 -4.72
CA LYS A 198 21.69 4.27 -3.82
C LYS A 198 21.99 5.65 -4.45
N ASP A 199 22.44 5.72 -5.70
CA ASP A 199 22.98 6.93 -6.32
C ASP A 199 22.02 7.67 -7.28
N ARG A 200 20.76 7.24 -7.42
CA ARG A 200 19.74 8.04 -8.13
C ARG A 200 19.28 9.25 -7.31
N ILE A 201 20.04 10.32 -7.54
CA ILE A 201 20.04 11.77 -7.27
C ILE A 201 18.93 12.44 -6.43
N ILE A 202 17.74 11.88 -6.28
CA ILE A 202 16.67 12.49 -5.47
C ILE A 202 16.25 11.56 -4.31
N ARG A 203 16.38 10.24 -4.48
CA ARG A 203 15.76 9.23 -3.64
C ARG A 203 16.29 9.13 -2.20
N ASN A 204 17.61 9.19 -2.01
CA ASN A 204 18.23 9.10 -0.68
C ASN A 204 18.27 10.44 0.06
N ARG A 205 17.94 11.53 -0.64
CA ARG A 205 18.19 12.89 -0.16
C ARG A 205 16.89 13.59 0.20
N ILE A 206 15.81 13.32 -0.54
CA ILE A 206 14.43 13.74 -0.23
C ILE A 206 13.88 13.08 1.04
N SER A 207 14.26 11.83 1.35
CA SER A 207 13.76 11.12 2.53
C SER A 207 14.34 11.61 3.87
N HIS A 208 15.46 12.35 3.84
CA HIS A 208 16.18 12.80 5.05
C HIS A 208 16.43 14.31 5.10
N ALA A 209 16.16 15.05 4.02
CA ALA A 209 16.31 16.50 3.96
C ALA A 209 14.95 17.18 3.81
N ASN A 210 14.79 18.37 4.41
CA ASN A 210 13.64 19.22 4.09
C ASN A 210 13.77 19.70 2.64
N ILE A 211 12.64 19.73 1.92
CA ILE A 211 12.60 20.04 0.50
C ILE A 211 11.80 21.32 0.30
N PHE A 212 12.33 22.22 -0.49
CA PHE A 212 11.74 23.53 -0.74
C PHE A 212 11.69 23.78 -2.24
N TYR A 213 10.54 24.22 -2.75
CA TYR A 213 10.45 24.70 -4.13
C TYR A 213 10.51 26.22 -4.13
N ASP A 214 11.54 26.76 -4.77
CA ASP A 214 11.69 28.19 -5.05
C ASP A 214 11.08 28.47 -6.42
N LYS A 215 9.90 29.10 -6.42
CA LYS A 215 9.19 29.47 -7.65
C LYS A 215 9.92 30.53 -8.47
N ASP A 216 10.68 31.42 -7.81
CA ASP A 216 11.29 32.58 -8.45
C ASP A 216 12.56 32.14 -9.21
N LYS A 217 13.24 31.11 -8.70
CA LYS A 217 14.36 30.45 -9.38
C LYS A 217 13.96 29.23 -10.22
N ASN A 218 12.72 28.77 -10.06
CA ASN A 218 12.22 27.52 -10.63
C ASN A 218 13.12 26.32 -10.29
N SER A 219 13.47 26.20 -9.01
CA SER A 219 14.41 25.19 -8.49
C SER A 219 13.88 24.50 -7.24
N ILE A 220 14.24 23.24 -7.07
CA ILE A 220 13.98 22.46 -5.85
C ILE A 220 15.28 22.42 -5.05
N TYR A 221 15.23 22.85 -3.80
CA TYR A 221 16.35 22.87 -2.87
C TYR A 221 16.15 21.85 -1.77
N LEU A 222 17.24 21.20 -1.40
CA LEU A 222 17.33 20.38 -0.20
C LEU A 222 17.97 21.17 0.94
N SER A 223 17.68 20.79 2.19
CA SER A 223 18.28 21.43 3.37
C SER A 223 19.81 21.27 3.47
N ASN A 224 20.41 20.37 2.68
CA ASN A 224 21.87 20.22 2.55
C ASN A 224 22.48 21.19 1.51
N GLY A 225 21.67 22.04 0.87
CA GLY A 225 22.12 23.03 -0.12
C GLY A 225 22.14 22.54 -1.57
N GLU A 226 21.76 21.29 -1.83
CA GLU A 226 21.69 20.77 -3.19
C GLU A 226 20.47 21.30 -3.94
N GLU A 227 20.64 21.51 -5.24
CA GLU A 227 19.67 22.16 -6.12
C GLU A 227 19.35 21.24 -7.31
N TYR A 228 18.07 21.16 -7.65
CA TYR A 228 17.54 20.36 -8.74
C TYR A 228 16.55 21.16 -9.57
N SER A 229 16.52 20.89 -10.86
CA SER A 229 15.45 21.40 -11.72
C SER A 229 14.14 20.61 -11.49
N PRO A 230 12.97 21.26 -11.65
CA PRO A 230 11.68 20.57 -11.63
C PRO A 230 11.56 19.48 -12.70
N ASP A 231 12.27 19.60 -13.82
CA ASP A 231 12.27 18.59 -14.89
C ASP A 231 13.02 17.32 -14.49
N GLU A 232 14.17 17.45 -13.82
CA GLU A 232 14.88 16.29 -13.24
C GLU A 232 13.99 15.56 -12.24
N PHE A 233 13.32 16.29 -11.35
CA PHE A 233 12.37 15.72 -10.41
C PHE A 233 11.18 15.05 -11.10
N LYS A 234 10.63 15.67 -12.16
CA LYS A 234 9.51 15.11 -12.91
C LYS A 234 9.88 13.76 -13.54
N ASN A 235 11.09 13.64 -14.09
CA ASN A 235 11.58 12.39 -14.68
C ASN A 235 11.78 11.31 -13.61
N ASP A 236 12.34 11.67 -12.46
CA ASP A 236 12.53 10.73 -11.35
C ASP A 236 11.19 10.26 -10.77
N PHE A 237 10.25 11.19 -10.57
CA PHE A 237 8.86 10.90 -10.17
C PHE A 237 8.17 9.95 -11.15
N ALA A 238 8.24 10.23 -12.45
CA ALA A 238 7.65 9.37 -13.47
C ALA A 238 8.27 7.96 -13.44
N SER A 239 9.58 7.85 -13.23
CA SER A 239 10.27 6.55 -13.12
C SER A 239 9.82 5.77 -11.89
N LEU A 240 9.73 6.42 -10.73
CA LEU A 240 9.26 5.81 -9.49
C LEU A 240 7.79 5.36 -9.59
N TYR A 241 6.94 6.20 -10.16
CA TYR A 241 5.53 5.85 -10.38
C TYR A 241 5.39 4.69 -11.37
N SER A 242 6.22 4.66 -12.42
CA SER A 242 6.31 3.54 -13.37
C SER A 242 6.71 2.23 -12.71
N PHE A 243 7.67 2.28 -11.78
CA PHE A 243 8.07 1.13 -10.98
C PHE A 243 6.90 0.60 -10.15
N LEU A 244 6.21 1.47 -9.40
CA LEU A 244 5.07 1.09 -8.56
C LEU A 244 3.94 0.46 -9.38
N GLN A 245 3.57 1.08 -10.51
CA GLN A 245 2.54 0.54 -11.38
C GLN A 245 2.91 -0.83 -11.96
N ASN A 246 4.14 -0.99 -12.47
CA ASN A 246 4.58 -2.28 -13.00
C ASN A 246 4.65 -3.37 -11.92
N TYR A 247 5.06 -3.01 -10.70
CA TYR A 247 5.04 -3.93 -9.56
C TYR A 247 3.63 -4.47 -9.30
N ILE A 248 2.64 -3.57 -9.21
CA ILE A 248 1.25 -3.94 -8.96
C ILE A 248 0.65 -4.76 -10.11
N ARG A 249 0.96 -4.39 -11.36
CA ARG A 249 0.51 -5.12 -12.54
C ARG A 249 1.04 -6.56 -12.56
N ILE A 250 2.35 -6.74 -12.41
CA ILE A 250 2.97 -8.08 -12.43
C ILE A 250 2.49 -8.91 -11.24
N TYR A 251 2.31 -8.29 -10.08
CA TYR A 251 1.74 -8.97 -8.92
C TYR A 251 0.31 -9.48 -9.21
N ASN A 252 -0.54 -8.62 -9.78
CA ASN A 252 -1.90 -8.97 -10.20
C ASN A 252 -1.92 -10.11 -11.24
N ASP A 253 -1.09 -10.02 -12.27
CA ASP A 253 -1.03 -11.02 -13.35
C ASP A 253 -0.55 -12.40 -12.83
N LYS A 254 0.45 -12.42 -11.93
CA LYS A 254 1.01 -13.67 -11.36
C LYS A 254 0.07 -14.35 -10.36
N LYS A 255 -0.65 -13.58 -9.55
CA LYS A 255 -1.57 -14.13 -8.53
C LYS A 255 -2.91 -14.55 -9.10
N GLY A 256 -3.12 -14.39 -10.41
CA GLY A 256 -4.44 -14.57 -11.02
C GLY A 256 -5.30 -13.34 -10.77
N ASP A 257 -6.16 -13.04 -11.75
CA ASP A 257 -7.08 -11.90 -11.77
C ASP A 257 -7.50 -11.45 -10.37
N PHE A 258 -7.09 -10.24 -9.98
CA PHE A 258 -7.41 -9.63 -8.69
C PHE A 258 -8.86 -9.86 -8.26
N PHE A 259 -9.81 -9.71 -9.18
CA PHE A 259 -11.22 -9.86 -8.86
C PHE A 259 -11.55 -11.30 -8.43
N LYS A 260 -10.86 -12.28 -9.00
CA LYS A 260 -10.96 -13.67 -8.60
C LYS A 260 -10.37 -13.90 -7.20
N ASN A 261 -9.24 -13.27 -6.88
CA ASN A 261 -8.66 -13.39 -5.53
C ASN A 261 -9.53 -12.72 -4.45
N LEU A 262 -10.17 -11.59 -4.78
CA LEU A 262 -11.21 -11.03 -3.91
C LEU A 262 -12.39 -11.98 -3.75
N ASP A 263 -12.89 -12.56 -4.85
CA ASP A 263 -13.99 -13.53 -4.80
C ASP A 263 -13.69 -14.65 -3.81
N GLU A 264 -12.52 -15.28 -3.95
CA GLU A 264 -12.10 -16.37 -3.08
C GLU A 264 -11.92 -15.94 -1.63
N LEU A 265 -11.42 -14.73 -1.38
CA LEU A 265 -11.26 -14.19 -0.02
C LEU A 265 -12.62 -13.95 0.64
N PHE A 266 -13.52 -13.23 -0.04
CA PHE A 266 -14.81 -12.89 0.50
C PHE A 266 -15.69 -14.13 0.70
N ASP A 267 -15.56 -15.12 -0.19
CA ASP A 267 -16.17 -16.44 0.01
C ASP A 267 -15.60 -17.15 1.25
N LYS A 268 -14.29 -17.13 1.48
CA LYS A 268 -13.69 -17.71 2.69
C LYS A 268 -14.22 -17.02 3.96
N ILE A 269 -14.31 -15.70 3.96
CA ILE A 269 -14.87 -14.93 5.08
C ILE A 269 -16.35 -15.29 5.29
N SER A 270 -17.13 -15.40 4.21
CA SER A 270 -18.53 -15.82 4.28
C SER A 270 -18.67 -17.19 4.95
N HIS A 271 -17.87 -18.18 4.56
CA HIS A 271 -17.86 -19.51 5.17
C HIS A 271 -17.44 -19.47 6.64
N PHE A 272 -16.49 -18.61 7.02
CA PHE A 272 -16.07 -18.45 8.40
C PHE A 272 -17.22 -17.95 9.29
N PHE A 273 -17.99 -16.96 8.84
CA PHE A 273 -19.16 -16.49 9.59
C PHE A 273 -20.28 -17.53 9.68
N LEU A 274 -20.47 -18.37 8.65
CA LEU A 274 -21.37 -19.54 8.77
C LEU A 274 -20.87 -20.55 9.79
N ALA A 275 -19.56 -20.76 9.90
CA ALA A 275 -18.98 -21.64 10.91
C ALA A 275 -19.19 -21.08 12.32
N ILE A 276 -19.03 -19.77 12.51
CA ILE A 276 -19.35 -19.08 13.77
C ILE A 276 -20.80 -19.34 14.17
N GLU A 277 -21.76 -19.16 13.24
CA GLU A 277 -23.18 -19.36 13.53
C GLU A 277 -23.50 -20.81 13.93
N ARG A 278 -22.86 -21.78 13.28
CA ARG A 278 -23.11 -23.22 13.49
C ARG A 278 -22.44 -23.77 14.75
N ALA A 279 -21.41 -23.11 15.28
CA ALA A 279 -20.65 -23.57 16.43
C ALA A 279 -20.87 -22.66 17.65
N GLY A 280 -21.64 -23.16 18.64
CA GLY A 280 -21.95 -22.42 19.87
C GLY A 280 -20.75 -21.76 20.57
N PRO A 281 -19.59 -22.43 20.72
CA PRO A 281 -18.40 -21.80 21.30
C PRO A 281 -17.87 -20.61 20.48
N LEU A 282 -17.83 -20.72 19.15
CA LEU A 282 -17.38 -19.64 18.27
C LEU A 282 -18.35 -18.46 18.29
N LYS A 283 -19.66 -18.73 18.31
CA LYS A 283 -20.69 -17.70 18.46
C LYS A 283 -20.55 -16.92 19.76
N LYS A 284 -20.23 -17.62 20.86
CA LYS A 284 -19.97 -17.00 22.17
C LYS A 284 -18.75 -16.07 22.10
N VAL A 285 -17.63 -16.54 21.56
CA VAL A 285 -16.40 -15.74 21.38
C VAL A 285 -16.65 -14.51 20.50
N PHE A 286 -17.36 -14.68 19.38
CA PHE A 286 -17.72 -13.56 18.50
C PHE A 286 -18.54 -12.49 19.24
N ASN A 287 -19.55 -12.91 20.01
CA ASN A 287 -20.36 -11.98 20.81
C ASN A 287 -19.56 -11.27 21.89
N GLU A 288 -18.61 -11.96 22.53
CA GLU A 288 -17.71 -11.38 23.54
C GLU A 288 -16.81 -10.31 22.91
N ILE A 289 -16.19 -10.59 21.77
CA ILE A 289 -15.36 -9.63 21.03
C ILE A 289 -16.17 -8.39 20.66
N VAL A 290 -17.36 -8.55 20.08
CA VAL A 290 -18.20 -7.39 19.71
C VAL A 290 -18.65 -6.60 20.94
N PHE A 291 -18.90 -7.26 22.08
CA PHE A 291 -19.26 -6.60 23.33
C PHE A 291 -18.09 -5.83 23.95
N GLU A 292 -16.87 -6.37 23.90
CA GLU A 292 -15.66 -5.63 24.26
C GLU A 292 -15.44 -4.44 23.33
N TRP A 293 -15.86 -4.56 22.07
CA TRP A 293 -15.79 -3.47 21.13
C TRP A 293 -16.77 -2.32 21.40
N GLU A 294 -17.89 -2.58 22.08
CA GLU A 294 -18.87 -1.56 22.52
C GLU A 294 -18.45 -0.76 23.75
N LYS A 295 -17.46 -1.24 24.51
CA LYS A 295 -16.91 -0.54 25.68
C LYS A 295 -15.76 0.39 25.29
#